data_AF-A0A953TNE3-F1
#
_entry.id   AF-A0A953TNE3-F1
#
_cell.length_a   1.000
_cell.length_b   1.000
_cell.length_c   1.000
_cell.angle_alpha   90.00
_cell.angle_beta   90.00
_cell.angle_gamma   90.00
#
_symmetry.space_group_name_H-M   'P 1'
#
loop_
_entity.id
_entity.type
_entity.pdbx_description
1 polymer ?
#
loop_
_entity_poly.entity_id
_entity_poly.type
_entity_poly.pdbx_seq_one_letter_code
_entity_poly.pdbx_strand_id
1 'polypeptide(L)'
;MLNLPTANGKSGFDSRLNDGSDQSWWFDASLRSYPPITLHAGDALVSSISLAQIHSLPEVMRASDMSASPVRTVSVLTVVSSAPSADAFRPSYCDRSQTIYHAGALQRSLLPSLAPPNPASTPTLAQFESWYRRPWIDTNPFLFDAPAEYMPSYGQHIAFADSYASLLLMLNFSTSQKVNLTNYIVQYGIDLYGCVQAGVGWPAFGGHRSGRKLPIVLAGILLNENGMKNVSAAYPDQFGEDMQTVYVNQIPGGYQQAWQGASVIYGGHYGVQNNGQPVSAGLYGPYEQLQPMNWPLINGNEQLGEAYRRCCTSVSWAGEALAIHLLQAESVWNHPAFFDYVDRWMTEDDTQAVSAIKAQTGFDYSANWERQGQTRYWLQGEFPQYTFVDDMWAAYRH
;
A
#
# COMPACT_ATOMS: atom_id res chain seq x y z
N MET A 1 -9.25 -16.71 15.07
CA MET A 1 -7.87 -16.61 15.61
C MET A 1 -7.89 -15.62 16.75
N LEU A 2 -7.30 -15.97 17.88
CA LEU A 2 -7.14 -15.06 19.02
C LEU A 2 -5.79 -14.34 18.92
N ASN A 3 -5.78 -13.02 19.11
CA ASN A 3 -4.60 -12.17 19.26
C ASN A 3 -3.59 -12.24 18.11
N LEU A 4 -3.98 -11.75 16.92
CA LEU A 4 -3.01 -11.40 15.87
C LEU A 4 -1.99 -10.34 16.39
N PRO A 5 -0.80 -10.20 15.77
CA PRO A 5 -0.26 -10.97 14.66
C PRO A 5 0.32 -12.32 15.10
N THR A 6 0.62 -13.19 14.13
CA THR A 6 1.33 -14.45 14.37
C THR A 6 2.80 -14.32 13.96
N ALA A 7 3.70 -14.96 14.71
CA ALA A 7 5.15 -14.77 14.54
C ALA A 7 5.69 -15.16 13.15
N ASN A 8 4.93 -15.92 12.36
CA ASN A 8 5.31 -16.44 11.06
C ASN A 8 4.41 -15.94 9.91
N GLY A 9 3.50 -14.99 10.18
CA GLY A 9 2.55 -14.49 9.19
C GLY A 9 1.56 -15.54 8.68
N LYS A 10 1.44 -16.68 9.37
CA LYS A 10 0.48 -17.72 9.02
C LYS A 10 -0.92 -17.37 9.49
N SER A 11 -1.88 -17.92 8.78
CA SER A 11 -3.30 -17.74 8.99
C SER A 11 -3.95 -19.01 9.51
N GLY A 12 -4.93 -18.84 10.39
CA GLY A 12 -5.82 -19.89 10.87
C GLY A 12 -7.19 -19.87 10.20
N PHE A 13 -7.43 -18.96 9.24
CA PHE A 13 -8.78 -18.73 8.70
C PHE A 13 -9.28 -19.91 7.86
N ASP A 14 -8.51 -20.37 6.86
CA ASP A 14 -8.95 -21.42 5.95
C ASP A 14 -7.81 -22.40 5.59
N SER A 15 -8.10 -23.70 5.59
CA SER A 15 -7.10 -24.74 5.28
C SER A 15 -6.68 -24.76 3.82
N ARG A 16 -7.46 -24.15 2.92
CA ARG A 16 -7.13 -24.06 1.49
C ARG A 16 -5.98 -23.10 1.20
N LEU A 17 -5.50 -22.33 2.19
CA LEU A 17 -4.21 -21.62 2.06
C LEU A 17 -2.99 -22.57 2.06
N ASN A 18 -3.23 -23.90 2.10
CA ASN A 18 -2.26 -24.98 1.90
C ASN A 18 -2.71 -25.94 0.78
N ASP A 19 -3.50 -25.48 -0.21
CA ASP A 19 -4.08 -26.37 -1.24
C ASP A 19 -3.06 -27.01 -2.20
N GLY A 20 -1.85 -26.46 -2.27
CA GLY A 20 -0.76 -27.00 -3.09
C GLY A 20 -0.87 -26.67 -4.58
N SER A 21 -1.88 -25.90 -5.00
CA SER A 21 -2.05 -25.44 -6.38
C SER A 21 -1.69 -23.97 -6.53
N ASP A 22 -2.42 -23.09 -5.85
CA ASP A 22 -2.31 -21.65 -6.09
C ASP A 22 -1.35 -21.01 -5.10
N GLN A 23 -1.44 -21.42 -3.82
CA GLN A 23 -0.63 -20.92 -2.72
C GLN A 23 -0.51 -21.99 -1.64
N SER A 24 0.71 -22.37 -1.30
CA SER A 24 0.95 -23.37 -0.26
C SER A 24 1.72 -22.77 0.91
N TRP A 25 1.49 -23.34 2.10
CA TRP A 25 2.23 -23.12 3.35
C TRP A 25 1.73 -22.01 4.28
N TRP A 26 0.68 -21.25 3.93
CA TRP A 26 0.20 -20.14 4.75
C TRP A 26 -0.79 -20.52 5.85
N PHE A 27 -1.43 -21.70 5.77
CA PHE A 27 -2.33 -22.15 6.83
C PHE A 27 -1.61 -22.85 7.98
N ASP A 28 -1.99 -22.53 9.21
CA ASP A 28 -1.61 -23.22 10.43
C ASP A 28 -2.84 -23.47 11.31
N ALA A 29 -3.21 -24.75 11.45
CA ALA A 29 -4.37 -25.17 12.22
C ALA A 29 -4.25 -24.83 13.72
N SER A 30 -3.03 -24.71 14.25
CA SER A 30 -2.80 -24.40 15.67
C SER A 30 -3.24 -22.98 16.04
N LEU A 31 -3.40 -22.09 15.05
CA LEU A 31 -3.84 -20.72 15.24
C LEU A 31 -5.37 -20.59 15.35
N ARG A 32 -6.12 -21.67 15.08
CA ARG A 32 -7.57 -21.68 15.21
C ARG A 32 -7.98 -21.68 16.67
N SER A 33 -9.00 -20.87 16.96
CA SER A 33 -9.65 -20.83 18.26
C SER A 33 -11.05 -21.44 18.10
N TYR A 34 -11.38 -22.44 18.92
CA TYR A 34 -12.65 -23.15 18.87
C TYR A 34 -13.47 -22.88 20.14
N PRO A 35 -14.81 -22.69 20.04
CA PRO A 35 -15.67 -22.58 21.20
C PRO A 35 -15.64 -23.82 22.11
N PRO A 36 -15.79 -23.65 23.44
CA PRO A 36 -15.92 -22.37 24.13
C PRO A 36 -14.56 -21.63 24.19
N ILE A 37 -14.58 -20.32 23.91
CA ILE A 37 -13.40 -19.45 24.01
C ILE A 37 -13.60 -18.53 25.21
N THR A 38 -12.66 -18.52 26.15
CA THR A 38 -12.59 -17.52 27.21
C THR A 38 -11.82 -16.31 26.69
N LEU A 39 -12.40 -15.11 26.85
CA LEU A 39 -11.78 -13.86 26.42
C LEU A 39 -11.55 -12.96 27.63
N HIS A 40 -10.42 -12.26 27.64
CA HIS A 40 -9.99 -11.32 28.67
C HIS A 40 -9.81 -9.92 28.09
N ALA A 41 -9.88 -8.90 28.94
CA ALA A 41 -9.46 -7.56 28.54
C ALA A 41 -8.02 -7.61 27.99
N GLY A 42 -7.77 -6.96 26.85
CA GLY A 42 -6.53 -7.09 26.09
C GLY A 42 -6.67 -7.95 24.82
N ASP A 43 -7.66 -8.84 24.78
CA ASP A 43 -7.83 -9.78 23.67
C ASP A 43 -8.48 -9.12 22.44
N ALA A 44 -8.06 -9.61 21.27
CA ALA A 44 -8.70 -9.38 19.98
C ALA A 44 -9.01 -10.75 19.32
N LEU A 45 -10.29 -11.09 19.18
CA LEU A 45 -10.72 -12.27 18.45
C LEU A 45 -11.07 -11.89 17.02
N VAL A 46 -10.34 -12.45 16.05
CA VAL A 46 -10.63 -12.31 14.63
C VAL A 46 -11.40 -13.54 14.15
N SER A 47 -12.62 -13.31 13.68
CA SER A 47 -13.50 -14.32 13.10
C SER A 47 -13.56 -14.14 11.59
N SER A 48 -13.56 -15.25 10.86
CA SER A 48 -13.59 -15.28 9.40
C SER A 48 -14.74 -16.15 8.90
N ILE A 49 -15.34 -15.76 7.79
CA ILE A 49 -16.19 -16.63 6.97
C ILE A 49 -15.43 -16.90 5.68
N SER A 50 -15.39 -18.15 5.25
CA SER A 50 -14.74 -18.52 4.01
C SER A 50 -15.67 -18.43 2.80
N LEU A 51 -15.10 -18.28 1.61
CA LEU A 51 -15.82 -18.44 0.35
C LEU A 51 -16.19 -19.91 0.15
N ALA A 52 -17.35 -20.14 -0.48
CA ALA A 52 -17.74 -21.47 -0.91
C ALA A 52 -16.75 -22.02 -1.96
N GLN A 53 -16.31 -21.17 -2.88
CA GLN A 53 -15.36 -21.48 -3.94
C GLN A 53 -14.33 -20.34 -4.05
N ILE A 54 -13.04 -20.67 -4.15
CA ILE A 54 -11.98 -19.69 -4.44
C ILE A 54 -12.16 -19.20 -5.88
N HIS A 55 -11.72 -17.98 -6.21
CA HIS A 55 -11.91 -17.38 -7.54
C HIS A 55 -13.39 -17.12 -7.89
N SER A 56 -14.26 -16.95 -6.90
CA SER A 56 -15.68 -16.67 -7.11
C SER A 56 -16.07 -15.19 -7.02
N LEU A 57 -15.14 -14.32 -6.64
CA LEU A 57 -15.33 -12.87 -6.52
C LEU A 57 -14.23 -12.16 -7.32
N PRO A 58 -14.52 -11.03 -7.97
CA PRO A 58 -13.51 -10.21 -8.63
C PRO A 58 -12.54 -9.62 -7.61
N GLU A 59 -11.31 -9.34 -8.03
CA GLU A 59 -10.34 -8.61 -7.20
C GLU A 59 -10.74 -7.14 -7.00
N VAL A 60 -10.47 -6.62 -5.80
CA VAL A 60 -10.71 -5.22 -5.49
C VAL A 60 -9.62 -4.39 -6.14
N MET A 61 -10.01 -3.32 -6.86
CA MET A 61 -9.14 -2.49 -7.72
C MET A 61 -8.52 -3.21 -8.93
N ARG A 62 -8.98 -4.43 -9.28
CA ARG A 62 -8.56 -5.13 -10.51
C ARG A 62 -9.66 -6.05 -11.04
N ALA A 63 -10.56 -5.48 -11.84
CA ALA A 63 -11.75 -6.18 -12.32
C ALA A 63 -11.46 -7.36 -13.28
N SER A 64 -10.27 -7.41 -13.91
CA SER A 64 -9.89 -8.51 -14.80
C SER A 64 -9.51 -9.81 -14.08
N ASP A 65 -9.17 -9.73 -12.78
CA ASP A 65 -8.74 -10.85 -11.96
C ASP A 65 -9.85 -11.32 -11.01
N MET A 66 -9.76 -12.58 -10.58
CA MET A 66 -10.59 -13.17 -9.52
C MET A 66 -9.75 -13.39 -8.27
N SER A 67 -10.38 -13.25 -7.10
CA SER A 67 -9.65 -13.38 -5.85
C SER A 67 -9.26 -14.80 -5.52
N ALA A 68 -7.96 -14.98 -5.28
CA ALA A 68 -7.37 -16.26 -4.87
C ALA A 68 -7.53 -16.52 -3.36
N SER A 69 -7.99 -15.54 -2.58
CA SER A 69 -8.19 -15.74 -1.15
C SER A 69 -9.42 -16.63 -0.89
N PRO A 70 -9.30 -17.69 -0.06
CA PRO A 70 -10.46 -18.45 0.40
C PRO A 70 -11.27 -17.71 1.47
N VAL A 71 -10.81 -16.56 1.96
CA VAL A 71 -11.46 -15.81 3.03
C VAL A 71 -12.45 -14.82 2.43
N ARG A 72 -13.74 -14.98 2.73
CA ARG A 72 -14.81 -14.12 2.21
C ARG A 72 -14.86 -12.78 2.95
N THR A 73 -14.92 -12.83 4.27
CA THR A 73 -15.03 -11.65 5.14
C THR A 73 -14.46 -11.94 6.51
N VAL A 74 -13.98 -10.92 7.21
CA VAL A 74 -13.55 -11.02 8.61
C VAL A 74 -14.22 -9.98 9.50
N SER A 75 -14.17 -10.20 10.80
CA SER A 75 -14.63 -9.28 11.84
C SER A 75 -13.71 -9.38 13.05
N VAL A 76 -13.47 -8.24 13.70
CA VAL A 76 -12.63 -8.15 14.89
C VAL A 76 -13.51 -7.84 16.09
N LEU A 77 -13.51 -8.73 17.08
CA LEU A 77 -14.05 -8.48 18.41
C LEU A 77 -12.89 -8.09 19.33
N THR A 78 -12.85 -6.84 19.78
CA THR A 78 -11.86 -6.37 20.75
C THR A 78 -12.48 -6.36 22.14
N VAL A 79 -11.81 -6.98 23.11
CA VAL A 79 -12.28 -7.07 24.49
C VAL A 79 -11.51 -6.06 25.34
N VAL A 80 -12.21 -5.01 25.80
CA VAL A 80 -11.64 -3.93 26.59
C VAL A 80 -12.05 -4.06 28.06
N SER A 81 -11.26 -3.50 28.97
CA SER A 81 -11.49 -3.58 30.43
C SER A 81 -12.71 -2.79 30.92
N SER A 82 -13.19 -1.84 30.13
CA SER A 82 -14.36 -1.00 30.44
C SER A 82 -15.04 -0.56 29.15
N ALA A 83 -16.34 -0.25 29.21
CA ALA A 83 -17.07 0.28 28.07
C ALA A 83 -16.38 1.54 27.49
N PRO A 84 -16.06 1.58 26.18
CA PRO A 84 -15.44 2.74 25.57
C PRO A 84 -16.48 3.84 25.33
N SER A 85 -16.02 5.09 25.11
CA SER A 85 -16.91 6.16 24.66
C SER A 85 -17.44 5.90 23.26
N ALA A 86 -18.56 6.52 22.90
CA ALA A 86 -19.20 6.33 21.59
C ALA A 86 -18.35 6.78 20.40
N ASP A 87 -17.37 7.66 20.63
CA ASP A 87 -16.44 8.17 19.63
C ASP A 87 -15.09 7.45 19.63
N ALA A 88 -14.90 6.43 20.47
CA ALA A 88 -13.66 5.67 20.51
C ALA A 88 -13.47 4.84 19.24
N PHE A 89 -12.29 4.95 18.65
CA PHE A 89 -11.79 3.93 17.72
C PHE A 89 -11.53 2.64 18.48
N ARG A 90 -11.68 1.50 17.81
CA ARG A 90 -11.20 0.26 18.41
C ARG A 90 -9.66 0.32 18.45
N PRO A 91 -9.02 -0.22 19.50
CA PRO A 91 -7.59 -0.46 19.47
C PRO A 91 -7.21 -1.34 18.26
N SER A 92 -5.97 -1.20 17.78
CA SER A 92 -5.45 -2.10 16.73
C SER A 92 -5.65 -3.55 17.13
N TYR A 93 -6.03 -4.39 16.16
CA TYR A 93 -6.13 -5.83 16.40
C TYR A 93 -4.77 -6.47 16.68
N CYS A 94 -3.66 -5.74 16.51
CA CYS A 94 -2.30 -6.12 16.86
C CYS A 94 -1.81 -5.52 18.20
N ASP A 95 -2.51 -4.53 18.78
CA ASP A 95 -2.09 -3.83 20.00
C ASP A 95 -2.63 -4.50 21.28
N ARG A 96 -1.71 -5.06 22.09
CA ARG A 96 -2.04 -5.66 23.39
C ARG A 96 -2.12 -4.66 24.54
N SER A 97 -1.58 -3.46 24.37
CA SER A 97 -1.74 -2.36 25.33
C SER A 97 -3.10 -1.67 25.22
N GLN A 98 -3.84 -1.95 24.13
CA GLN A 98 -5.18 -1.43 23.84
C GLN A 98 -5.27 0.09 23.86
N THR A 99 -4.37 0.76 23.13
CA THR A 99 -4.40 2.21 22.95
C THR A 99 -5.71 2.62 22.29
N ILE A 100 -6.45 3.52 22.96
CA ILE A 100 -7.73 4.05 22.46
C ILE A 100 -7.52 5.47 21.95
N TYR A 101 -7.96 5.69 20.72
CA TYR A 101 -8.04 7.00 20.09
C TYR A 101 -9.51 7.42 19.93
N HIS A 102 -9.75 8.70 19.71
CA HIS A 102 -11.11 9.26 19.67
C HIS A 102 -11.39 9.98 18.35
N ALA A 103 -12.49 9.63 17.68
CA ALA A 103 -12.96 10.27 16.46
C ALA A 103 -13.28 11.76 16.66
N GLY A 104 -13.67 12.16 17.87
CA GLY A 104 -13.87 13.57 18.24
C GLY A 104 -12.56 14.39 18.26
N ALA A 105 -11.41 13.73 18.44
CA ALA A 105 -10.10 14.39 18.48
C ALA A 105 -9.46 14.58 17.09
N LEU A 106 -10.05 14.00 16.03
CA LEU A 106 -9.48 14.11 14.69
C LEU A 106 -9.49 15.54 14.17
N GLN A 107 -8.32 16.02 13.78
CA GLN A 107 -8.08 17.33 13.18
C GLN A 107 -8.48 17.35 11.69
N ARG A 108 -9.77 17.09 11.42
CA ARG A 108 -10.32 17.01 10.05
C ARG A 108 -10.17 18.30 9.25
N SER A 109 -10.01 19.44 9.91
CA SER A 109 -9.74 20.73 9.28
C SER A 109 -8.37 20.81 8.57
N LEU A 110 -7.47 19.85 8.83
CA LEU A 110 -6.21 19.72 8.09
C LEU A 110 -6.43 19.18 6.67
N LEU A 111 -7.53 18.46 6.42
CA LEU A 111 -7.85 17.99 5.08
C LEU A 111 -8.25 19.19 4.20
N PRO A 112 -7.64 19.37 3.02
CA PRO A 112 -8.07 20.34 2.04
C PRO A 112 -9.54 20.17 1.62
N SER A 113 -10.02 21.19 0.92
CA SER A 113 -11.37 21.26 0.35
C SER A 113 -11.29 21.69 -1.11
N LEU A 114 -10.68 20.84 -1.93
CA LEU A 114 -10.41 21.09 -3.35
C LEU A 114 -11.65 20.80 -4.22
N ALA A 115 -11.78 21.48 -5.36
CA ALA A 115 -12.80 21.11 -6.32
C ALA A 115 -12.45 19.74 -6.95
N PRO A 116 -13.41 18.88 -7.30
CA PRO A 116 -13.11 17.74 -8.15
C PRO A 116 -12.69 18.24 -9.55
N PRO A 117 -11.49 17.90 -10.06
CA PRO A 117 -11.04 18.36 -11.39
C PRO A 117 -11.96 17.86 -12.51
N ASN A 118 -12.46 16.64 -12.35
CA ASN A 118 -13.37 15.99 -13.26
C ASN A 118 -14.51 15.32 -12.46
N PRO A 119 -15.61 16.05 -12.17
CA PRO A 119 -16.71 15.53 -11.35
C PRO A 119 -17.33 14.24 -11.90
N ALA A 120 -17.35 14.07 -13.22
CA ALA A 120 -17.91 12.88 -13.88
C ALA A 120 -17.03 11.63 -13.70
N SER A 121 -15.72 11.82 -13.50
CA SER A 121 -14.75 10.75 -13.25
C SER A 121 -14.27 10.71 -11.80
N THR A 122 -14.95 11.45 -10.90
CA THR A 122 -14.66 11.40 -9.47
C THR A 122 -15.44 10.24 -8.83
N PRO A 123 -14.78 9.33 -8.09
CA PRO A 123 -15.46 8.23 -7.43
C PRO A 123 -16.38 8.72 -6.31
N THR A 124 -17.34 7.87 -5.91
CA THR A 124 -18.21 8.20 -4.77
C THR A 124 -17.54 7.82 -3.45
N LEU A 125 -17.76 8.62 -2.40
CA LEU A 125 -17.35 8.25 -1.03
C LEU A 125 -17.91 6.88 -0.63
N ALA A 126 -19.18 6.62 -0.94
CA ALA A 126 -19.88 5.37 -0.59
C ALA A 126 -19.17 4.11 -1.09
N GLN A 127 -18.51 4.17 -2.25
CA GLN A 127 -17.75 3.04 -2.78
C GLN A 127 -16.59 2.66 -1.85
N PHE A 128 -15.78 3.64 -1.45
CA PHE A 128 -14.65 3.43 -0.56
C PHE A 128 -15.11 3.17 0.88
N GLU A 129 -16.18 3.81 1.33
CA GLU A 129 -16.80 3.49 2.62
C GLU A 129 -17.23 2.02 2.69
N SER A 130 -17.72 1.44 1.60
CA SER A 130 -18.11 0.03 1.58
C SER A 130 -16.93 -0.93 1.80
N TRP A 131 -15.72 -0.50 1.42
CA TRP A 131 -14.50 -1.27 1.55
C TRP A 131 -13.82 -1.09 2.91
N TYR A 132 -13.66 0.16 3.36
CA TYR A 132 -12.94 0.49 4.59
C TYR A 132 -13.79 0.34 5.86
N ARG A 133 -15.13 0.28 5.76
CA ARG A 133 -15.99 0.09 6.96
C ARG A 133 -15.75 -1.24 7.67
N ARG A 134 -15.10 -2.21 7.01
CA ARG A 134 -14.76 -3.53 7.54
C ARG A 134 -13.24 -3.63 7.75
N PRO A 135 -12.78 -4.40 8.75
CA PRO A 135 -11.36 -4.51 9.05
C PRO A 135 -10.59 -5.17 7.91
N TRP A 136 -9.49 -4.54 7.51
CA TRP A 136 -8.48 -5.10 6.62
C TRP A 136 -7.43 -5.81 7.48
N ILE A 137 -7.24 -7.11 7.25
CA ILE A 137 -6.28 -7.93 8.01
C ILE A 137 -5.04 -8.13 7.15
N ASP A 138 -3.92 -7.64 7.65
CA ASP A 138 -2.70 -7.43 6.86
C ASP A 138 -1.47 -8.01 7.58
N THR A 139 -1.63 -9.25 8.05
CA THR A 139 -0.57 -9.96 8.79
C THR A 139 0.03 -11.11 7.99
N ASN A 140 -0.68 -11.58 6.95
CA ASN A 140 -0.09 -12.49 5.97
C ASN A 140 0.79 -11.70 5.00
N PRO A 141 2.08 -12.05 4.82
CA PRO A 141 3.03 -11.23 4.06
C PRO A 141 2.72 -11.04 2.57
N PHE A 142 1.78 -11.81 2.02
CA PHE A 142 1.34 -11.76 0.63
C PHE A 142 -0.19 -11.71 0.50
N LEU A 143 -0.91 -11.45 1.59
CA LEU A 143 -2.36 -11.23 1.61
C LEU A 143 -3.21 -12.37 1.05
N PHE A 144 -2.70 -13.60 1.09
CA PHE A 144 -3.48 -14.74 0.60
C PHE A 144 -4.71 -15.04 1.45
N ASP A 145 -4.79 -14.47 2.64
CA ASP A 145 -5.95 -14.53 3.52
C ASP A 145 -6.75 -13.22 3.59
N ALA A 146 -6.52 -12.30 2.63
CA ALA A 146 -7.25 -11.03 2.55
C ALA A 146 -8.77 -11.29 2.39
N PRO A 147 -9.64 -10.52 3.07
CA PRO A 147 -11.08 -10.61 2.89
C PRO A 147 -11.54 -10.24 1.47
N ALA A 148 -11.83 -11.25 0.65
CA ALA A 148 -12.09 -11.12 -0.79
C ALA A 148 -13.30 -10.24 -1.16
N GLU A 149 -14.26 -10.04 -0.25
CA GLU A 149 -15.43 -9.18 -0.53
C GLU A 149 -15.12 -7.68 -0.58
N TYR A 150 -13.97 -7.22 -0.07
CA TYR A 150 -13.74 -5.78 0.13
C TYR A 150 -12.30 -5.30 0.30
N MET A 151 -11.34 -6.19 0.55
CA MET A 151 -9.94 -5.83 0.68
C MET A 151 -9.18 -6.31 -0.55
N PRO A 152 -8.34 -5.47 -1.18
CA PRO A 152 -7.46 -5.94 -2.25
C PRO A 152 -6.45 -6.97 -1.72
N SER A 153 -6.17 -8.02 -2.48
CA SER A 153 -5.21 -9.07 -2.10
C SER A 153 -3.77 -8.84 -2.61
N TYR A 154 -3.48 -7.67 -3.18
CA TYR A 154 -2.15 -7.32 -3.69
C TYR A 154 -1.76 -5.89 -3.29
N GLY A 155 -0.48 -5.68 -2.93
CA GLY A 155 0.00 -4.40 -2.40
C GLY A 155 -0.21 -3.21 -3.33
N GLN A 156 0.00 -3.38 -4.64
CA GLN A 156 -0.27 -2.36 -5.64
C GLN A 156 -1.72 -1.88 -5.58
N HIS A 157 -2.66 -2.82 -5.44
CA HIS A 157 -4.09 -2.51 -5.40
C HIS A 157 -4.49 -1.84 -4.07
N ILE A 158 -3.81 -2.17 -2.98
CA ILE A 158 -3.95 -1.46 -1.71
C ILE A 158 -3.47 -0.02 -1.86
N ALA A 159 -2.26 0.21 -2.41
CA ALA A 159 -1.75 1.55 -2.68
C ALA A 159 -2.70 2.37 -3.58
N PHE A 160 -3.34 1.76 -4.58
CA PHE A 160 -4.40 2.42 -5.34
C PHE A 160 -5.64 2.74 -4.49
N ALA A 161 -6.14 1.79 -3.69
CA ALA A 161 -7.30 2.01 -2.85
C ALA A 161 -7.05 3.12 -1.80
N ASP A 162 -5.86 3.15 -1.20
CA ASP A 162 -5.42 4.15 -0.22
C ASP A 162 -5.22 5.52 -0.88
N SER A 163 -4.64 5.55 -2.08
CA SER A 163 -4.54 6.74 -2.94
C SER A 163 -5.91 7.37 -3.19
N TYR A 164 -6.86 6.58 -3.68
CA TYR A 164 -8.20 7.07 -4.01
C TYR A 164 -8.95 7.57 -2.77
N ALA A 165 -8.94 6.78 -1.68
CA ALA A 165 -9.61 7.17 -0.45
C ALA A 165 -9.03 8.47 0.12
N SER A 166 -7.71 8.61 0.13
CA SER A 166 -7.04 9.81 0.64
C SER A 166 -7.32 11.03 -0.23
N LEU A 167 -7.23 10.91 -1.56
CA LEU A 167 -7.53 12.01 -2.48
C LEU A 167 -9.00 12.45 -2.44
N LEU A 168 -9.95 11.51 -2.31
CA LEU A 168 -11.37 11.83 -2.10
C LEU A 168 -11.60 12.68 -0.85
N LEU A 169 -10.86 12.41 0.24
CA LEU A 169 -10.95 13.19 1.47
C LEU A 169 -10.42 14.63 1.32
N MET A 170 -9.57 14.88 0.33
CA MET A 170 -9.05 16.22 0.01
C MET A 170 -10.01 17.06 -0.84
N LEU A 171 -11.11 16.47 -1.33
CA LEU A 171 -12.13 17.17 -2.09
C LEU A 171 -13.15 17.90 -1.20
N ASN A 172 -13.87 18.84 -1.79
CA ASN A 172 -14.84 19.74 -1.18
C ASN A 172 -16.20 19.11 -0.84
N PHE A 173 -16.23 17.80 -0.56
CA PHE A 173 -17.36 17.17 0.12
C PHE A 173 -17.55 17.82 1.50
N SER A 174 -18.80 17.96 1.94
CA SER A 174 -19.09 18.49 3.27
C SER A 174 -18.51 17.58 4.36
N THR A 175 -18.21 18.14 5.52
CA THR A 175 -17.67 17.39 6.67
C THR A 175 -18.53 16.18 7.04
N SER A 176 -19.86 16.32 6.98
CA SER A 176 -20.79 15.22 7.28
C SER A 176 -20.75 14.10 6.24
N GLN A 177 -20.44 14.41 4.98
CA GLN A 177 -20.24 13.39 3.94
C GLN A 177 -18.92 12.65 4.16
N LYS A 178 -17.85 13.34 4.55
CA LYS A 178 -16.52 12.73 4.71
C LYS A 178 -16.36 11.88 5.97
N VAL A 179 -17.21 12.11 7.00
CA VAL A 179 -16.98 11.59 8.36
C VAL A 179 -16.75 10.08 8.41
N ASN A 180 -17.51 9.30 7.62
CA ASN A 180 -17.41 7.85 7.62
C ASN A 180 -16.08 7.40 7.02
N LEU A 181 -15.76 7.83 5.80
CA LEU A 181 -14.51 7.45 5.13
C LEU A 181 -13.29 7.91 5.94
N THR A 182 -13.32 9.14 6.51
CA THR A 182 -12.24 9.62 7.39
C THR A 182 -12.06 8.70 8.60
N ASN A 183 -13.14 8.30 9.27
CA ASN A 183 -13.04 7.41 10.43
C ASN A 183 -12.51 6.03 10.03
N TYR A 184 -12.95 5.50 8.90
CA TYR A 184 -12.55 4.16 8.47
C TYR A 184 -11.08 4.09 8.05
N ILE A 185 -10.57 5.06 7.29
CA ILE A 185 -9.15 5.08 6.91
C ILE A 185 -8.25 5.35 8.13
N VAL A 186 -8.69 6.18 9.08
CA VAL A 186 -7.97 6.38 10.35
C VAL A 186 -7.94 5.09 11.18
N GLN A 187 -9.05 4.37 11.26
CA GLN A 187 -9.09 3.07 11.95
C GLN A 187 -8.10 2.08 11.31
N TYR A 188 -8.02 2.06 9.97
CA TYR A 188 -7.04 1.24 9.26
C TYR A 188 -5.59 1.68 9.55
N GLY A 189 -5.31 2.98 9.59
CA GLY A 189 -4.00 3.50 10.02
C GLY A 189 -3.63 3.11 11.45
N ILE A 190 -4.60 3.15 12.39
CA ILE A 190 -4.42 2.64 13.76
C ILE A 190 -4.05 1.15 13.74
N ASP A 191 -4.72 0.36 12.91
CA ASP A 191 -4.46 -1.07 12.80
C ASP A 191 -3.05 -1.38 12.35
N LEU A 192 -2.66 -0.81 11.21
CA LEU A 192 -1.34 -0.98 10.63
C LEU A 192 -0.25 -0.50 11.58
N TYR A 193 -0.48 0.62 12.29
CA TYR A 193 0.47 1.10 13.29
C TYR A 193 0.66 0.09 14.43
N GLY A 194 -0.43 -0.46 14.99
CA GLY A 194 -0.31 -1.51 15.99
C GLY A 194 0.36 -2.78 15.45
N CYS A 195 0.20 -3.09 14.16
CA CYS A 195 0.87 -4.25 13.56
C CYS A 195 2.37 -4.01 13.39
N VAL A 196 2.82 -2.82 12.98
CA VAL A 196 4.26 -2.53 12.94
C VAL A 196 4.89 -2.49 14.33
N GLN A 197 4.17 -1.98 15.33
CA GLN A 197 4.59 -2.09 16.74
C GLN A 197 4.73 -3.54 17.22
N ALA A 198 3.90 -4.44 16.70
CA ALA A 198 3.93 -5.86 17.00
C ALA A 198 4.92 -6.66 16.13
N GLY A 199 5.73 -6.00 15.31
CA GLY A 199 6.79 -6.62 14.50
C GLY A 199 6.33 -7.10 13.11
N VAL A 200 5.13 -6.73 12.66
CA VAL A 200 4.73 -6.90 11.25
C VAL A 200 5.40 -5.81 10.43
N GLY A 201 5.81 -6.14 9.21
CA GLY A 201 6.39 -5.15 8.30
C GLY A 201 6.05 -5.44 6.87
N TRP A 202 6.13 -4.42 6.04
CA TRP A 202 5.88 -4.46 4.61
C TRP A 202 7.11 -3.94 3.83
N PRO A 203 8.31 -4.52 4.02
CA PRO A 203 9.51 -4.09 3.30
C PRO A 203 9.37 -4.33 1.80
N ALA A 204 10.28 -3.74 1.03
CA ALA A 204 10.31 -3.85 -0.43
C ALA A 204 10.15 -5.27 -0.97
N PHE A 205 9.22 -5.45 -1.92
CA PHE A 205 9.03 -6.70 -2.67
C PHE A 205 8.24 -6.42 -3.96
N GLY A 206 8.79 -5.61 -4.84
CA GLY A 206 8.10 -5.15 -6.04
C GLY A 206 6.77 -4.48 -5.68
N GLY A 207 5.66 -4.92 -6.27
CA GLY A 207 4.33 -4.40 -5.97
C GLY A 207 3.60 -5.08 -4.80
N HIS A 208 4.16 -6.09 -4.12
CA HIS A 208 3.40 -6.85 -3.10
C HIS A 208 3.16 -6.09 -1.80
N ARG A 209 4.03 -5.15 -1.43
CA ARG A 209 4.08 -4.56 -0.08
C ARG A 209 3.93 -3.03 -0.05
N SER A 210 3.37 -2.46 -1.12
CA SER A 210 3.00 -1.04 -1.21
C SER A 210 1.70 -0.72 -0.45
N GLY A 211 1.51 0.54 -0.05
CA GLY A 211 0.24 1.12 0.38
C GLY A 211 0.05 1.22 1.90
N ARG A 212 1.00 0.77 2.72
CA ARG A 212 0.77 0.70 4.19
C ARG A 212 1.22 1.96 4.91
N LYS A 213 2.14 2.71 4.31
CA LYS A 213 2.68 3.89 5.00
C LYS A 213 1.69 5.05 5.01
N LEU A 214 0.98 5.29 3.90
CA LEU A 214 0.04 6.42 3.79
C LEU A 214 -1.06 6.40 4.86
N PRO A 215 -1.79 5.30 5.11
CA PRO A 215 -2.84 5.31 6.12
C PRO A 215 -2.32 5.56 7.53
N ILE A 216 -1.13 5.04 7.88
CA ILE A 216 -0.49 5.30 9.18
C ILE A 216 -0.16 6.78 9.31
N VAL A 217 0.53 7.37 8.32
CA VAL A 217 0.93 8.77 8.35
C VAL A 217 -0.29 9.69 8.37
N LEU A 218 -1.31 9.42 7.55
CA LEU A 218 -2.55 10.18 7.54
C LEU A 218 -3.28 10.11 8.89
N ALA A 219 -3.38 8.93 9.49
CA ALA A 219 -3.94 8.77 10.83
C ALA A 219 -3.13 9.55 11.87
N GLY A 220 -1.81 9.49 11.81
CA GLY A 220 -0.91 10.24 12.69
C GLY A 220 -1.06 11.75 12.57
N ILE A 221 -1.24 12.28 11.36
CA ILE A 221 -1.52 13.71 11.14
C ILE A 221 -2.86 14.09 11.77
N LEU A 222 -3.93 13.35 11.48
CA LEU A 222 -5.27 13.69 11.94
C LEU A 222 -5.46 13.48 13.46
N LEU A 223 -4.82 12.48 14.05
CA LEU A 223 -4.80 12.25 15.50
C LEU A 223 -3.78 13.13 16.23
N ASN A 224 -2.87 13.77 15.49
CA ASN A 224 -1.66 14.40 16.01
C ASN A 224 -0.83 13.44 16.89
N GLU A 225 -0.68 12.20 16.44
CA GLU A 225 0.13 11.19 17.11
C GLU A 225 1.54 11.15 16.49
N ASN A 226 2.53 11.53 17.28
CA ASN A 226 3.94 11.53 16.93
C ASN A 226 4.46 10.13 16.58
N GLY A 227 3.98 9.07 17.22
CA GLY A 227 4.41 7.70 16.91
C GLY A 227 4.09 7.32 15.45
N MET A 228 2.86 7.58 15.02
CA MET A 228 2.41 7.34 13.64
C MET A 228 3.06 8.31 12.64
N LYS A 229 3.17 9.60 13.00
CA LYS A 229 3.85 10.61 12.17
C LYS A 229 5.31 10.27 11.91
N ASN A 230 6.01 9.64 12.84
CA ASN A 230 7.43 9.27 12.71
C ASN A 230 7.65 7.77 12.48
N VAL A 231 6.66 7.08 11.90
CA VAL A 231 6.65 5.61 11.86
C VAL A 231 7.92 5.02 11.21
N SER A 232 8.41 5.58 10.10
CA SER A 232 9.62 5.07 9.43
C SER A 232 10.92 5.33 10.21
N ALA A 233 10.94 6.35 11.08
CA ALA A 233 12.09 6.59 11.95
C ALA A 233 12.13 5.58 13.11
N ALA A 234 10.97 5.20 13.65
CA ALA A 234 10.85 4.20 14.70
C ALA A 234 10.99 2.76 14.15
N TYR A 235 10.55 2.52 12.92
CA TYR A 235 10.52 1.23 12.25
C TYR A 235 11.17 1.34 10.86
N PRO A 236 12.50 1.51 10.79
CA PRO A 236 13.21 1.57 9.52
C PRO A 236 13.09 0.24 8.77
N ASP A 237 13.18 0.32 7.44
CA ASP A 237 13.16 -0.85 6.55
C ASP A 237 11.88 -1.70 6.65
N GLN A 238 10.75 -1.08 7.00
CA GLN A 238 9.44 -1.76 7.11
C GLN A 238 8.42 -1.35 6.04
N PHE A 239 8.77 -0.42 5.14
CA PHE A 239 7.84 0.13 4.14
C PHE A 239 8.46 0.09 2.75
N GLY A 240 7.79 -0.58 1.81
CA GLY A 240 8.25 -0.70 0.43
C GLY A 240 8.40 0.64 -0.27
N GLU A 241 7.53 1.61 0.06
CA GLU A 241 7.56 2.98 -0.44
C GLU A 241 8.88 3.69 -0.08
N ASP A 242 9.43 3.41 1.11
CA ASP A 242 10.70 3.98 1.58
C ASP A 242 11.92 3.22 1.06
N MET A 243 11.78 1.92 0.86
CA MET A 243 12.90 1.06 0.45
C MET A 243 13.10 1.03 -1.07
N GLN A 244 12.07 1.24 -1.86
CA GLN A 244 12.13 1.11 -3.33
C GLN A 244 12.32 2.45 -4.05
N THR A 245 12.72 3.51 -3.34
CA THR A 245 13.12 4.80 -3.90
C THR A 245 14.39 5.29 -3.21
N VAL A 246 15.39 5.75 -3.99
CA VAL A 246 16.69 6.16 -3.44
C VAL A 246 17.37 7.18 -4.35
N TYR A 247 18.13 8.10 -3.76
CA TYR A 247 19.06 8.91 -4.55
C TYR A 247 20.25 8.05 -4.98
N VAL A 248 20.61 8.09 -6.26
CA VAL A 248 21.64 7.23 -6.85
C VAL A 248 23.03 7.42 -6.22
N ASN A 249 23.30 8.58 -5.61
CA ASN A 249 24.54 8.85 -4.90
C ASN A 249 24.57 8.29 -3.46
N GLN A 250 23.45 7.73 -2.98
CA GLN A 250 23.35 7.08 -1.68
C GLN A 250 23.55 5.56 -1.77
N ILE A 251 23.55 4.98 -2.97
CA ILE A 251 23.89 3.57 -3.15
C ILE A 251 25.42 3.38 -3.35
N PRO A 252 25.98 2.19 -3.07
CA PRO A 252 27.39 1.90 -3.32
C PRO A 252 27.79 2.08 -4.79
N GLY A 253 29.05 2.45 -5.03
CA GLY A 253 29.64 2.54 -6.37
C GLY A 253 30.00 3.96 -6.85
N GLY A 254 29.67 5.00 -6.07
CA GLY A 254 30.09 6.37 -6.36
C GLY A 254 29.33 7.03 -7.52
N TYR A 255 28.19 6.46 -7.91
CA TYR A 255 27.34 6.98 -8.97
C TYR A 255 26.79 8.36 -8.61
N GLN A 256 26.72 9.25 -9.61
CA GLN A 256 26.15 10.60 -9.43
C GLN A 256 24.79 10.74 -10.09
N GLN A 257 24.55 9.97 -11.14
CA GLN A 257 23.35 9.97 -11.95
C GLN A 257 23.04 8.56 -12.44
N ALA A 258 21.77 8.30 -12.69
CA ALA A 258 21.28 7.15 -13.41
C ALA A 258 21.66 7.22 -14.89
N TRP A 259 21.50 6.14 -15.64
CA TRP A 259 21.92 6.04 -17.05
C TRP A 259 21.27 7.08 -17.97
N GLN A 260 20.08 7.55 -17.61
CA GLN A 260 19.29 8.59 -18.29
C GLN A 260 19.48 9.99 -17.67
N GLY A 261 20.39 10.15 -16.71
CA GLY A 261 20.75 11.44 -16.10
C GLY A 261 20.01 11.80 -14.81
N ALA A 262 19.09 10.96 -14.34
CA ALA A 262 18.31 11.22 -13.12
C ALA A 262 19.13 11.06 -11.84
N SER A 263 18.83 11.87 -10.81
CA SER A 263 19.46 11.77 -9.48
C SER A 263 18.77 10.80 -8.53
N VAL A 264 17.47 10.56 -8.74
CA VAL A 264 16.64 9.64 -7.94
C VAL A 264 16.18 8.49 -8.81
N ILE A 265 16.20 7.28 -8.24
CA ILE A 265 15.94 6.02 -8.96
C ILE A 265 15.00 5.12 -8.17
N TYR A 266 14.43 4.15 -8.88
CA TYR A 266 13.80 3.00 -8.29
C TYR A 266 14.86 2.10 -7.65
N GLY A 267 14.67 1.77 -6.38
CA GLY A 267 15.59 1.00 -5.54
C GLY A 267 15.70 -0.49 -5.91
N GLY A 268 14.98 -0.94 -6.94
CA GLY A 268 14.92 -2.35 -7.34
C GLY A 268 13.78 -3.13 -6.70
N HIS A 269 13.67 -4.41 -7.04
CA HIS A 269 12.57 -5.26 -6.59
C HIS A 269 12.60 -5.52 -5.07
N TYR A 270 13.78 -5.69 -4.45
CA TYR A 270 13.94 -5.79 -2.99
C TYR A 270 14.38 -4.48 -2.33
N GLY A 271 14.48 -3.40 -3.10
CA GLY A 271 14.83 -2.09 -2.57
C GLY A 271 16.22 -2.00 -1.95
N VAL A 272 16.41 -0.91 -1.22
CA VAL A 272 17.57 -0.58 -0.41
C VAL A 272 17.16 -0.41 1.05
N GLN A 273 18.09 -0.65 1.95
CA GLN A 273 17.96 -0.29 3.36
C GLN A 273 18.10 1.22 3.54
N ASN A 274 17.68 1.75 4.69
CA ASN A 274 17.77 3.17 5.05
C ASN A 274 19.21 3.73 5.02
N ASN A 275 20.23 2.89 5.08
CA ASN A 275 21.64 3.27 4.94
C ASN A 275 22.13 3.30 3.47
N GLY A 276 21.24 3.08 2.50
CA GLY A 276 21.53 3.02 1.06
C GLY A 276 22.08 1.69 0.56
N GLN A 277 22.32 0.70 1.42
CA GLN A 277 22.77 -0.63 0.98
C GLN A 277 21.61 -1.39 0.31
N PRO A 278 21.80 -1.96 -0.90
CA PRO A 278 20.81 -2.86 -1.49
C PRO A 278 20.52 -4.05 -0.58
N VAL A 279 19.24 -4.37 -0.38
CA VAL A 279 18.84 -5.59 0.36
C VAL A 279 19.39 -6.84 -0.34
N SER A 280 19.35 -6.83 -1.67
CA SER A 280 20.05 -7.77 -2.53
C SER A 280 20.65 -7.03 -3.72
N ALA A 281 21.93 -7.23 -3.98
CA ALA A 281 22.58 -6.73 -5.19
C ALA A 281 22.16 -7.54 -6.43
N GLY A 282 22.51 -7.04 -7.62
CA GLY A 282 22.25 -7.73 -8.89
C GLY A 282 20.77 -7.72 -9.25
N LEU A 283 20.21 -8.89 -9.57
CA LEU A 283 18.87 -9.05 -10.16
C LEU A 283 17.75 -8.31 -9.41
N TYR A 284 17.81 -8.29 -8.08
CA TYR A 284 16.74 -7.73 -7.24
C TYR A 284 17.02 -6.31 -6.74
N GLY A 285 18.20 -5.77 -6.99
CA GLY A 285 18.64 -4.47 -6.48
C GLY A 285 18.42 -3.31 -7.46
N PRO A 286 18.97 -2.12 -7.13
CA PRO A 286 19.00 -1.00 -8.05
C PRO A 286 19.68 -1.38 -9.37
N TYR A 287 19.12 -0.92 -10.49
CA TYR A 287 19.66 -1.18 -11.84
C TYR A 287 19.79 0.09 -12.69
N GLU A 288 19.06 1.16 -12.37
CA GLU A 288 19.08 2.42 -13.13
C GLU A 288 20.45 3.14 -13.09
N GLN A 289 21.37 2.76 -12.21
CA GLN A 289 22.77 3.23 -12.23
C GLN A 289 23.60 2.63 -13.38
N LEU A 290 23.08 1.62 -14.08
CA LEU A 290 23.74 0.91 -15.17
C LEU A 290 23.07 1.23 -16.51
N GLN A 291 23.84 1.20 -17.60
CA GLN A 291 23.29 1.22 -18.96
C GLN A 291 22.37 0.01 -19.20
N PRO A 292 21.27 0.14 -19.96
CA PRO A 292 20.30 -0.92 -20.23
C PRO A 292 20.91 -2.27 -20.65
N MET A 293 21.93 -2.26 -21.51
CA MET A 293 22.62 -3.49 -21.93
C MET A 293 23.27 -4.31 -20.81
N ASN A 294 23.46 -3.71 -19.62
CA ASN A 294 24.09 -4.34 -18.46
C ASN A 294 23.07 -4.73 -17.37
N TRP A 295 21.77 -4.57 -17.61
CA TRP A 295 20.77 -4.95 -16.63
C TRP A 295 20.67 -6.47 -16.48
N PRO A 296 20.61 -6.98 -15.23
CA PRO A 296 20.44 -8.41 -14.98
C PRO A 296 19.07 -8.88 -15.47
N LEU A 297 19.03 -10.06 -16.08
CA LEU A 297 17.81 -10.67 -16.57
C LEU A 297 17.40 -11.85 -15.69
N ILE A 298 16.13 -11.92 -15.32
CA ILE A 298 15.56 -13.16 -14.76
C ILE A 298 15.38 -14.14 -15.91
N ASN A 299 15.87 -15.37 -15.75
CA ASN A 299 15.81 -16.45 -16.74
C ASN A 299 16.28 -16.08 -18.17
N GLY A 300 17.08 -15.02 -18.30
CA GLY A 300 17.57 -14.52 -19.59
C GLY A 300 16.52 -13.83 -20.47
N ASN A 301 15.30 -13.59 -19.99
CA ASN A 301 14.20 -13.11 -20.83
C ASN A 301 13.30 -12.04 -20.20
N GLU A 302 13.65 -11.51 -19.02
CA GLU A 302 12.88 -10.42 -18.41
C GLU A 302 13.80 -9.47 -17.62
N GLN A 303 13.60 -8.17 -17.81
CA GLN A 303 14.27 -7.09 -17.06
C GLN A 303 13.48 -6.81 -15.78
N LEU A 304 13.63 -7.67 -14.77
CA LEU A 304 12.84 -7.67 -13.53
C LEU A 304 12.66 -6.26 -12.94
N GLY A 305 13.75 -5.50 -12.83
CA GLY A 305 13.74 -4.14 -12.30
C GLY A 305 12.82 -3.21 -13.08
N GLU A 306 13.01 -3.09 -14.39
CA GLU A 306 12.25 -2.18 -15.26
C GLU A 306 10.80 -2.63 -15.45
N ALA A 307 10.56 -3.93 -15.56
CA ALA A 307 9.22 -4.49 -15.62
C ALA A 307 8.41 -4.12 -14.36
N TYR A 308 8.93 -4.41 -13.15
CA TYR A 308 8.23 -4.12 -11.90
C TYR A 308 8.10 -2.63 -11.60
N ARG A 309 9.09 -1.82 -12.01
CA ARG A 309 9.03 -0.36 -11.91
C ARG A 309 7.80 0.17 -12.68
N ARG A 310 7.56 -0.32 -13.90
CA ARG A 310 6.48 0.13 -14.79
C ARG A 310 5.12 -0.48 -14.46
N CYS A 311 5.03 -1.81 -14.38
CA CYS A 311 3.73 -2.50 -14.30
C CYS A 311 3.08 -2.45 -12.91
N CYS A 312 3.90 -2.41 -11.86
CA CYS A 312 3.49 -3.05 -10.61
C CYS A 312 3.76 -2.19 -9.38
N THR A 313 4.70 -1.25 -9.45
CA THR A 313 5.14 -0.51 -8.26
C THR A 313 4.93 0.99 -8.39
N SER A 314 5.66 1.66 -9.30
CA SER A 314 5.66 3.12 -9.34
C SER A 314 4.32 3.71 -9.75
N VAL A 315 3.59 3.01 -10.62
CA VAL A 315 2.25 3.39 -11.07
C VAL A 315 1.24 3.53 -9.92
N SER A 316 1.42 2.83 -8.79
CA SER A 316 0.49 2.89 -7.66
C SER A 316 0.77 3.97 -6.63
N TRP A 317 1.91 4.65 -6.71
CA TRP A 317 2.33 5.62 -5.69
C TRP A 317 1.94 7.07 -5.98
N ALA A 318 1.51 7.38 -7.20
CA ALA A 318 1.19 8.75 -7.62
C ALA A 318 0.13 9.41 -6.72
N GLY A 319 -0.94 8.68 -6.38
CA GLY A 319 -1.98 9.23 -5.51
C GLY A 319 -1.53 9.37 -4.05
N GLU A 320 -0.68 8.47 -3.55
CA GLU A 320 -0.13 8.56 -2.20
C GLU A 320 0.78 9.78 -2.05
N ALA A 321 1.71 9.97 -2.99
CA ALA A 321 2.59 11.12 -3.01
C ALA A 321 1.79 12.42 -3.11
N LEU A 322 0.80 12.49 -4.01
CA LEU A 322 -0.05 13.66 -4.15
C LEU A 322 -0.85 13.97 -2.87
N ALA A 323 -1.40 12.96 -2.19
CA ALA A 323 -2.13 13.16 -0.94
C ALA A 323 -1.23 13.81 0.14
N ILE A 324 0.04 13.40 0.23
CA ILE A 324 1.00 14.00 1.17
C ILE A 324 1.43 15.41 0.73
N HIS A 325 1.66 15.64 -0.56
CA HIS A 325 1.93 16.99 -1.10
C HIS A 325 0.79 17.96 -0.78
N LEU A 326 -0.47 17.53 -0.96
CA LEU A 326 -1.66 18.33 -0.65
C LEU A 326 -1.78 18.68 0.84
N LEU A 327 -1.24 17.82 1.71
CA LEU A 327 -1.17 18.06 3.16
C LEU A 327 0.09 18.84 3.58
N GLN A 328 1.04 19.07 2.67
CA GLN A 328 2.37 19.63 2.97
C GLN A 328 3.10 18.83 4.07
N ALA A 329 2.99 17.50 3.99
CA ALA A 329 3.42 16.58 5.03
C ALA A 329 4.62 15.70 4.60
N GLU A 330 5.41 16.13 3.62
CA GLU A 330 6.59 15.41 3.12
C GLU A 330 7.64 15.24 4.23
N SER A 331 7.79 16.25 5.10
CA SER A 331 8.66 16.17 6.28
C SER A 331 8.18 15.16 7.31
N VAL A 332 6.88 14.90 7.38
CA VAL A 332 6.28 13.87 8.24
C VAL A 332 6.53 12.49 7.64
N TRP A 333 6.33 12.34 6.33
CA TRP A 333 6.70 11.10 5.63
C TRP A 333 8.19 10.78 5.78
N ASN A 334 9.05 11.79 5.84
CA ASN A 334 10.48 11.67 6.14
C ASN A 334 11.26 10.75 5.20
N HIS A 335 10.92 10.80 3.90
CA HIS A 335 11.70 10.14 2.84
C HIS A 335 11.62 10.93 1.52
N PRO A 336 12.44 11.98 1.35
CA PRO A 336 12.38 12.86 0.18
C PRO A 336 12.52 12.14 -1.17
N ALA A 337 13.31 11.06 -1.22
CA ALA A 337 13.51 10.28 -2.43
C ALA A 337 12.20 9.68 -2.97
N PHE A 338 11.21 9.39 -2.12
CA PHE A 338 9.90 8.93 -2.59
C PHE A 338 9.19 9.99 -3.42
N PHE A 339 9.14 11.23 -2.94
CA PHE A 339 8.45 12.32 -3.63
C PHE A 339 9.17 12.73 -4.91
N ASP A 340 10.49 12.93 -4.85
CA ASP A 340 11.28 13.27 -6.03
C ASP A 340 11.19 12.18 -7.10
N TYR A 341 11.16 10.91 -6.68
CA TYR A 341 11.00 9.79 -7.59
C TYR A 341 9.61 9.76 -8.24
N VAL A 342 8.55 9.90 -7.46
CA VAL A 342 7.17 9.87 -7.99
C VAL A 342 6.91 11.08 -8.89
N ASP A 343 7.40 12.26 -8.54
CA ASP A 343 7.36 13.44 -9.39
C ASP A 343 8.06 13.20 -10.72
N ARG A 344 9.28 12.65 -10.68
CA ARG A 344 10.02 12.26 -11.88
C ARG A 344 9.20 11.25 -12.69
N TRP A 345 8.70 10.20 -12.07
CA TRP A 345 7.91 9.17 -12.76
C TRP A 345 6.65 9.77 -13.41
N MET A 346 6.00 10.75 -12.77
CA MET A 346 4.80 11.38 -13.28
C MET A 346 5.06 12.41 -14.40
N THR A 347 6.27 12.95 -14.51
CA THR A 347 6.57 14.10 -15.39
C THR A 347 7.66 13.87 -16.44
N GLU A 348 8.48 12.83 -16.30
CA GLU A 348 9.55 12.48 -17.24
C GLU A 348 8.97 12.01 -18.57
N ASP A 349 9.35 12.67 -19.68
CA ASP A 349 9.13 12.12 -21.03
C ASP A 349 10.13 10.98 -21.27
N ASP A 350 9.64 9.76 -21.11
CA ASP A 350 10.45 8.55 -21.26
C ASP A 350 10.60 8.06 -22.71
N THR A 351 10.20 8.84 -23.72
CA THR A 351 10.23 8.43 -25.14
C THR A 351 11.63 8.05 -25.62
N GLN A 352 12.64 8.88 -25.29
CA GLN A 352 14.03 8.59 -25.64
C GLN A 352 14.58 7.41 -24.84
N ALA A 353 14.21 7.30 -23.56
CA ALA A 353 14.63 6.22 -22.69
C ALA A 353 14.11 4.86 -23.19
N VAL A 354 12.82 4.75 -23.50
CA VAL A 354 12.21 3.53 -24.06
C VAL A 354 12.87 3.13 -25.38
N SER A 355 13.13 4.10 -26.26
CA SER A 355 13.82 3.86 -27.53
C SER A 355 15.25 3.32 -27.33
N ALA A 356 15.98 3.87 -26.37
CA ALA A 356 17.33 3.44 -26.03
C ALA A 356 17.36 2.02 -25.40
N ILE A 357 16.41 1.71 -24.50
CA ILE A 357 16.28 0.37 -23.92
C ILE A 357 16.06 -0.66 -25.02
N LYS A 358 15.12 -0.41 -25.95
CA LYS A 358 14.86 -1.29 -27.08
C LYS A 358 16.07 -1.48 -27.98
N ALA A 359 16.78 -0.40 -28.30
CA ALA A 359 17.98 -0.47 -29.14
C ALA A 359 19.12 -1.27 -28.48
N GLN A 360 19.30 -1.15 -27.16
CA GLN A 360 20.38 -1.81 -26.43
C GLN A 360 20.07 -3.26 -26.05
N THR A 361 18.80 -3.60 -25.82
CA THR A 361 18.41 -4.84 -25.14
C THR A 361 17.39 -5.68 -25.90
N GLY A 362 16.70 -5.09 -26.87
CA GLY A 362 15.59 -5.73 -27.59
C GLY A 362 14.24 -5.70 -26.86
N PHE A 363 14.20 -5.32 -25.58
CA PHE A 363 12.96 -5.18 -24.80
C PHE A 363 12.21 -3.89 -25.18
N ASP A 364 10.90 -3.99 -25.37
CA ASP A 364 10.06 -2.88 -25.82
C ASP A 364 9.03 -2.52 -24.74
N TYR A 365 9.11 -1.27 -24.26
CA TYR A 365 8.19 -0.68 -23.28
C TYR A 365 7.34 0.46 -23.88
N SER A 366 7.13 0.44 -25.21
CA SER A 366 6.40 1.51 -25.90
C SER A 366 4.88 1.40 -25.79
N ALA A 367 4.36 0.28 -25.28
CA ALA A 367 2.93 0.13 -25.02
C ALA A 367 2.47 1.17 -24.00
N ASN A 368 1.27 1.75 -24.19
CA ASN A 368 0.82 2.86 -23.35
C ASN A 368 0.89 2.50 -21.86
N TRP A 369 0.34 1.36 -21.43
CA TRP A 369 0.32 0.91 -20.03
C TRP A 369 1.71 0.62 -19.42
N GLU A 370 2.78 0.64 -20.20
CA GLU A 370 4.17 0.50 -19.72
C GLU A 370 4.90 1.84 -19.59
N ARG A 371 4.35 2.94 -20.12
CA ARG A 371 5.00 4.26 -20.07
C ARG A 371 4.91 4.87 -18.68
N GLN A 372 5.86 5.74 -18.39
CA GLN A 372 5.81 6.62 -17.22
C GLN A 372 4.73 7.70 -17.38
N GLY A 373 4.33 8.33 -16.28
CA GLY A 373 3.42 9.48 -16.31
C GLY A 373 1.93 9.14 -16.32
N GLN A 374 1.55 7.88 -16.13
CA GLN A 374 0.18 7.48 -16.40
C GLN A 374 -0.34 6.34 -15.53
N THR A 375 -1.12 6.69 -14.52
CA THR A 375 -1.87 5.71 -13.74
C THR A 375 -3.12 5.25 -14.51
N ARG A 376 -3.69 6.14 -15.34
CA ARG A 376 -4.96 5.93 -16.03
C ARG A 376 -5.03 4.74 -16.97
N TYR A 377 -3.96 4.43 -17.72
CA TYR A 377 -4.03 3.32 -18.67
C TYR A 377 -3.82 1.97 -18.00
N TRP A 378 -3.11 1.93 -16.87
CA TRP A 378 -3.07 0.73 -16.04
C TRP A 378 -4.45 0.43 -15.47
N LEU A 379 -5.15 1.45 -14.96
CA LEU A 379 -6.49 1.30 -14.39
C LEU A 379 -7.60 1.15 -15.45
N GLN A 380 -7.30 1.38 -16.73
CA GLN A 380 -8.30 1.33 -17.79
C GLN A 380 -8.81 -0.10 -17.98
N GLY A 381 -10.10 -0.31 -17.72
CA GLY A 381 -10.71 -1.64 -17.74
C GLY A 381 -10.65 -2.36 -16.38
N GLU A 382 -9.83 -1.87 -15.45
CA GLU A 382 -9.69 -2.42 -14.10
C GLU A 382 -10.54 -1.66 -13.07
N PHE A 383 -10.67 -0.35 -13.24
CA PHE A 383 -11.46 0.49 -12.33
C PHE A 383 -12.26 1.57 -13.08
N PRO A 384 -13.55 1.80 -12.77
CA PRO A 384 -14.39 2.72 -13.56
C PRO A 384 -13.89 4.17 -13.60
N GLN A 385 -13.36 4.69 -12.50
CA GLN A 385 -12.82 6.05 -12.40
C GLN A 385 -11.31 6.10 -12.68
N TYR A 386 -10.85 5.35 -13.68
CA TYR A 386 -9.43 5.13 -13.98
C TYR A 386 -8.59 6.41 -14.15
N THR A 387 -9.17 7.54 -14.57
CA THR A 387 -8.43 8.81 -14.73
C THR A 387 -8.27 9.60 -13.44
N PHE A 388 -8.93 9.23 -12.34
CA PHE A 388 -9.07 10.08 -11.16
C PHE A 388 -7.72 10.55 -10.58
N VAL A 389 -6.74 9.66 -10.46
CA VAL A 389 -5.42 9.99 -9.92
C VAL A 389 -4.68 10.96 -10.86
N ASP A 390 -4.66 10.69 -12.16
CA ASP A 390 -4.04 11.55 -13.18
C ASP A 390 -4.73 12.93 -13.24
N ASP A 391 -6.06 12.97 -13.18
CA ASP A 391 -6.86 14.22 -13.18
C ASP A 391 -6.55 15.06 -11.93
N MET A 392 -6.43 14.42 -10.75
CA MET A 392 -6.00 15.07 -9.51
C MET A 392 -4.57 15.58 -9.59
N TRP A 393 -3.65 14.77 -10.12
CA TRP A 393 -2.25 15.13 -10.29
C TRP A 393 -2.09 16.36 -11.18
N ALA A 394 -2.70 16.34 -12.36
CA ALA A 394 -2.63 17.43 -13.32
C ALA A 394 -3.22 18.74 -12.77
N ALA A 395 -4.26 18.67 -11.94
CA ALA A 395 -4.92 19.85 -11.39
C ALA A 395 -4.23 20.45 -10.17
N TYR A 396 -3.56 19.63 -9.35
CA TYR A 396 -3.15 20.05 -8.01
C TYR A 396 -1.69 19.82 -7.63
N ARG A 397 -0.89 19.16 -8.47
CA ARG A 397 0.54 18.99 -8.17
C ARG A 397 1.35 20.27 -8.38
N HIS A 398 0.94 21.16 -9.30
CA HIS A 398 1.73 22.29 -9.78
C HIS A 398 1.21 23.65 -9.30
#